data_AF-A0AAW5B2J6-F1
#
_entry.id   AF-A0AAW5B2J6-F1
#
_cell.length_a   1.000
_cell.length_b   1.000
_cell.length_c   1.000
_cell.angle_alpha   90.00
_cell.angle_beta   90.00
_cell.angle_gamma   90.00
#
_symmetry.space_group_name_H-M   'P 1'
#
loop_
_entity.id
_entity.type
_entity.pdbx_description
1 polymer ?
#
loop_
_entity_poly.entity_id
_entity_poly.type
_entity_poly.pdbx_seq_one_letter_code
_entity_poly.pdbx_strand_id
1 'polypeptide(L)'
;DITILKSGPLGGDQQIGSRIVEGEIDYLFFFTDPMTLQPHDTDVKALTRLAGVENIVFCCNRSTADHIITSPLFTDPTYERIHPDYTNYTQRFENKGIISEAVEQVKKRRNKSENNISK
;
A
#
# COMPACT_ATOMS: atom_id res chain seq x y z
N ASP A 1 -2.54 10.75 25.24
CA ASP A 1 -1.10 10.94 24.96
C ASP A 1 -0.86 11.28 23.50
N ILE A 2 0.24 11.97 23.20
CA ILE A 2 0.67 12.31 21.83
C ILE A 2 2.01 11.62 21.59
N THR A 3 2.10 10.83 20.52
CA THR A 3 3.33 10.14 20.11
C THR A 3 3.92 10.83 18.89
N ILE A 4 5.13 11.38 19.03
CA ILE A 4 5.84 12.05 17.94
C ILE A 4 6.76 11.02 17.25
N LEU A 5 6.62 10.91 15.93
CA LEU A 5 7.46 10.05 15.08
C LEU A 5 8.55 10.88 14.40
N LYS A 6 9.41 10.23 13.61
CA LYS A 6 10.40 10.94 12.79
C LYS A 6 9.69 11.80 11.73
N SER A 7 10.42 12.75 11.15
CA SER A 7 9.90 13.48 9.98
C SER A 7 9.69 12.52 8.80
N GLY A 8 8.71 12.82 7.94
CA GLY A 8 8.38 12.02 6.76
C GLY A 8 9.63 11.65 5.93
N PRO A 9 10.43 12.63 5.47
CA PRO A 9 11.66 12.38 4.70
C PRO A 9 12.73 11.55 5.42
N LEU A 10 12.68 11.44 6.74
CA LEU A 10 13.60 10.63 7.55
C LEU A 10 12.99 9.29 7.98
N GLY A 11 11.90 8.87 7.34
CA GLY A 11 11.24 7.57 7.54
C GLY A 11 10.00 7.62 8.43
N GLY A 12 9.50 8.80 8.82
CA GLY A 12 8.25 8.94 9.57
C GLY A 12 7.05 8.31 8.87
N ASP A 13 6.98 8.48 7.55
CA ASP A 13 5.89 7.94 6.73
C ASP A 13 5.88 6.40 6.76
N GLN A 14 7.06 5.77 6.83
CA GLN A 14 7.17 4.31 6.98
C GLN A 14 6.77 3.85 8.38
N GLN A 15 7.07 4.63 9.43
CA GLN A 15 6.61 4.34 10.78
C GLN A 15 5.08 4.39 10.86
N ILE A 16 4.45 5.37 10.20
CA ILE A 16 2.99 5.44 10.06
C ILE A 16 2.47 4.23 9.29
N GLY A 17 3.10 3.88 8.17
CA GLY A 17 2.72 2.72 7.36
C GLY A 17 2.74 1.39 8.13
N SER A 18 3.76 1.17 8.97
CA SER A 18 3.83 -0.01 9.86
C SER A 18 2.63 -0.07 10.79
N ARG A 19 2.34 1.05 11.46
CA ARG A 19 1.24 1.16 12.42
C ARG A 19 -0.14 0.97 11.79
N ILE A 20 -0.32 1.39 10.53
CA ILE A 20 -1.56 1.13 9.77
C ILE A 20 -1.76 -0.38 9.58
N VAL A 21 -0.71 -1.11 9.17
CA VAL A 21 -0.76 -2.57 8.95
C VAL A 21 -0.88 -3.35 10.26
N GLU A 22 -0.29 -2.85 11.34
CA GLU A 22 -0.40 -3.43 12.68
C GLU A 22 -1.75 -3.14 13.35
N GLY A 23 -2.62 -2.34 12.71
CA GLY A 23 -3.93 -1.98 13.24
C GLY A 23 -3.91 -0.93 14.36
N GLU A 24 -2.80 -0.22 14.54
CA GLU A 24 -2.65 0.85 15.54
C GLU A 24 -3.19 2.21 15.05
N ILE A 25 -3.49 2.35 13.75
CA ILE A 25 -4.02 3.57 13.15
C ILE A 25 -5.30 3.25 12.37
N ASP A 26 -6.42 3.81 12.82
CA ASP A 26 -7.74 3.65 12.17
C ASP A 26 -8.14 4.86 11.30
N TYR A 27 -7.54 6.02 11.57
CA TYR A 27 -7.78 7.28 10.89
C TYR A 27 -6.44 7.94 10.52
N LEU A 28 -6.26 8.26 9.24
CA LEU A 28 -5.11 8.98 8.72
C LEU A 28 -5.55 10.35 8.19
N PHE A 29 -5.11 11.41 8.86
CA PHE A 29 -5.25 12.79 8.39
C PHE A 29 -3.92 13.25 7.78
N PHE A 30 -3.88 13.41 6.46
CA PHE A 30 -2.63 13.67 5.75
C PHE A 30 -2.79 14.80 4.74
N PHE A 31 -2.38 16.00 5.15
CA PHE A 31 -2.50 17.20 4.33
C PHE A 31 -1.16 17.49 3.66
N THR A 32 -1.07 17.13 2.39
CA THR A 32 0.09 17.42 1.54
C THR A 32 -0.14 18.72 0.77
N ASP A 33 0.92 19.45 0.44
CA ASP A 33 0.82 20.57 -0.51
C ASP A 33 0.55 20.02 -1.93
N PRO A 34 -0.58 20.36 -2.57
CA PRO A 34 -0.92 19.83 -3.89
C PRO A 34 -0.14 20.51 -5.04
N MET A 35 0.56 21.61 -4.77
CA MET A 35 1.22 22.44 -5.78
C MET A 35 2.74 22.26 -5.82
N THR A 36 3.32 21.54 -4.86
CA THR A 36 4.76 21.28 -4.80
C THR A 36 5.07 19.79 -4.84
N LEU A 37 6.00 19.41 -5.71
CA LEU A 37 6.52 18.05 -5.77
C LEU A 37 7.40 17.81 -4.54
N GLN A 38 7.06 16.84 -3.70
CA GLN A 38 7.84 16.54 -2.52
C GLN A 38 8.89 15.47 -2.85
N PRO A 39 10.13 15.55 -2.30
CA PRO A 39 11.15 14.52 -2.50
C PRO A 39 10.70 13.10 -2.07
N HIS A 40 9.66 13.03 -1.24
CA HIS A 40 9.06 11.82 -0.68
C HIS A 40 7.67 11.51 -1.28
N ASP A 41 7.35 11.99 -2.49
CA ASP A 41 6.09 11.67 -3.20
C ASP A 41 5.83 10.16 -3.35
N THR A 42 6.88 9.34 -3.37
CA THR A 42 6.77 7.87 -3.37
C THR A 42 6.14 7.35 -2.08
N ASP A 43 6.42 8.00 -0.95
CA ASP A 43 5.94 7.59 0.36
C ASP A 43 4.47 8.01 0.54
N VAL A 44 4.06 9.16 0.00
CA VAL A 44 2.65 9.59 -0.05
C VAL A 44 1.78 8.57 -0.78
N LYS A 45 2.25 8.08 -1.92
CA LYS A 45 1.55 7.05 -2.71
C LYS A 45 1.53 5.71 -1.98
N ALA A 46 2.62 5.35 -1.29
CA ALA A 46 2.68 4.14 -0.50
C ALA A 46 1.67 4.16 0.66
N LEU A 47 1.58 5.27 1.39
CA LEU A 47 0.60 5.47 2.47
C LEU A 47 -0.83 5.44 1.95
N THR A 48 -1.11 6.12 0.83
CA THR A 48 -2.45 6.10 0.19
C THR A 48 -2.87 4.67 -0.17
N ARG A 49 -1.93 3.87 -0.71
CA ARG A 49 -2.17 2.46 -1.02
C ARG A 49 -2.44 1.64 0.24
N LEU A 50 -1.60 1.78 1.27
CA LEU A 50 -1.77 1.06 2.53
C LEU A 50 -3.12 1.40 3.17
N ALA A 51 -3.52 2.67 3.13
CA ALA A 51 -4.79 3.09 3.68
C ALA A 51 -5.98 2.41 3.00
N GLY A 52 -5.94 2.28 1.66
CA GLY A 52 -6.96 1.58 0.90
C GLY A 52 -6.94 0.05 1.09
N VAL A 53 -5.76 -0.54 1.29
CA VAL A 53 -5.62 -1.98 1.59
C VAL A 53 -6.17 -2.29 2.98
N GLU A 54 -5.78 -1.55 4.01
CA GLU A 54 -6.26 -1.77 5.38
C GLU A 54 -7.66 -1.18 5.64
N ASN A 55 -8.27 -0.59 4.61
CA ASN A 55 -9.59 0.04 4.63
C ASN A 55 -9.79 1.04 5.79
N ILE A 56 -8.74 1.80 6.10
CA ILE A 56 -8.79 2.84 7.13
C ILE A 56 -9.38 4.13 6.56
N VAL A 57 -9.86 5.02 7.44
CA VAL A 57 -10.34 6.33 7.01
C VAL A 57 -9.16 7.19 6.62
N PHE A 58 -9.12 7.65 5.37
CA PHE A 58 -8.04 8.49 4.84
C PHE A 58 -8.53 9.87 4.42
N CYS A 59 -8.07 10.90 5.12
CA CYS A 59 -8.42 12.30 4.86
C CYS A 59 -7.22 13.02 4.22
N CYS A 60 -7.30 13.26 2.92
CA CYS A 60 -6.25 13.95 2.15
C CYS A 60 -6.43 15.48 2.08
N ASN A 61 -7.54 16.01 2.60
CA ASN A 61 -7.81 17.44 2.61
C ASN A 61 -8.73 17.81 3.79
N ARG A 62 -8.81 19.11 4.06
CA ARG A 62 -9.59 19.67 5.17
C ARG A 62 -11.09 19.34 5.05
N SER A 63 -11.68 19.45 3.87
CA SER A 63 -13.11 19.20 3.69
C SER A 63 -13.48 17.76 4.07
N THR A 64 -12.69 16.78 3.63
CA THR A 64 -12.87 15.38 4.04
C THR A 64 -12.71 15.23 5.55
N ALA A 65 -11.69 15.84 6.15
CA ALA A 65 -11.46 15.77 7.60
C ALA A 65 -12.63 16.37 8.40
N ASP A 66 -13.19 17.50 7.95
CA ASP A 66 -14.34 18.16 8.58
C ASP A 66 -15.59 17.23 8.56
N HIS A 67 -15.81 16.50 7.45
CA HIS A 67 -16.92 15.53 7.37
C HIS A 67 -16.67 14.29 8.23
N ILE A 68 -15.43 13.80 8.27
CA ILE A 68 -15.09 12.62 9.06
C ILE A 68 -15.22 12.90 10.55
N ILE A 69 -14.68 14.01 11.05
CA ILE A 69 -14.72 14.33 12.48
C ILE A 69 -16.14 14.65 12.98
N THR A 70 -17.04 15.04 12.09
CA THR A 70 -18.46 15.28 12.39
C THR A 70 -19.35 14.06 12.18
N SER A 71 -18.81 12.96 11.61
CA SER A 71 -19.54 11.72 11.41
C SER A 71 -19.90 11.09 12.77
N PRO A 72 -21.14 10.60 12.95
CA PRO A 72 -21.51 9.83 14.14
C PRO A 72 -20.56 8.64 14.38
N LEU A 73 -20.10 8.01 13.29
CA LEU A 73 -19.18 6.86 13.33
C LEU A 73 -17.81 7.19 13.93
N PHE A 74 -17.38 8.45 13.91
CA PHE A 74 -16.08 8.86 14.48
C PHE A 74 -16.06 8.76 16.00
N THR A 75 -17.22 8.92 16.64
CA THR A 75 -17.37 8.89 18.11
C THR A 75 -18.00 7.60 18.62
N ASP A 76 -18.37 6.69 17.73
CA ASP A 76 -18.98 5.43 18.07
C ASP A 76 -17.89 4.41 18.49
N PRO A 77 -17.82 4.02 19.77
CA PRO A 77 -16.81 3.06 20.23
C PRO A 77 -17.06 1.63 19.73
N THR A 78 -18.21 1.38 19.10
CA THR A 78 -18.59 0.07 18.56
C THR A 78 -18.34 -0.05 17.06
N TYR A 79 -17.92 1.04 16.41
CA TYR A 79 -17.59 1.01 15.01
C TYR A 79 -16.31 0.20 14.78
N GLU A 80 -16.44 -0.90 14.05
CA GLU A 80 -15.32 -1.67 13.54
C GLU A 80 -15.29 -1.58 12.01
N ARG A 81 -14.13 -1.22 11.45
CA ARG A 81 -13.96 -1.22 10.01
C ARG A 81 -13.94 -2.65 9.47
N ILE A 82 -14.38 -2.79 8.22
CA ILE A 82 -14.25 -4.07 7.50
C ILE A 82 -12.80 -4.22 7.05
N HIS A 83 -12.12 -5.28 7.49
CA HIS A 83 -10.82 -5.65 6.96
C HIS A 83 -11.00 -6.49 5.68
N PRO A 84 -10.54 -6.02 4.51
CA PRO A 84 -10.70 -6.77 3.28
C PRO A 84 -9.83 -8.04 3.28
N ASP A 85 -10.42 -9.17 2.90
CA ASP A 85 -9.68 -10.42 2.72
C ASP A 85 -8.96 -10.44 1.36
N TYR A 86 -7.63 -10.31 1.40
CA TYR A 86 -6.77 -10.38 0.23
C TYR A 86 -6.19 -11.79 -0.04
N THR A 87 -6.64 -12.84 0.64
CA THR A 87 -6.11 -14.21 0.48
C THR A 87 -6.08 -14.65 -0.98
N ASN A 88 -7.17 -14.45 -1.73
CA ASN A 88 -7.22 -14.76 -3.16
C ASN A 88 -6.16 -14.01 -3.99
N TYR A 89 -5.88 -12.75 -3.63
CA TYR A 89 -4.85 -11.96 -4.30
C TYR A 89 -3.46 -12.49 -3.93
N THR A 90 -3.18 -12.74 -2.66
CA THR A 90 -1.90 -13.26 -2.17
C THR A 90 -1.57 -14.63 -2.78
N GLN A 91 -2.58 -15.51 -2.85
CA GLN A 91 -2.43 -16.88 -3.32
C GLN A 91 -2.55 -17.05 -4.85
N ARG A 92 -2.78 -15.96 -5.60
CA ARG A 92 -3.05 -16.00 -7.06
C ARG A 92 -1.96 -16.66 -7.92
N PHE A 93 -0.77 -16.86 -7.34
CA PHE A 93 0.38 -17.49 -7.99
C PHE A 93 0.87 -18.76 -7.28
N GLU A 94 0.32 -19.15 -6.12
CA GLU A 94 0.84 -20.28 -5.33
C GLU A 94 0.79 -21.61 -6.09
N ASN A 95 -0.23 -21.80 -6.93
CA ASN A 95 -0.41 -23.04 -7.70
C ASN A 95 -0.19 -22.87 -9.20
N LYS A 96 0.32 -21.70 -9.64
CA LYS A 96 0.64 -21.52 -11.04
C LYS A 96 2.07 -22.00 -11.27
N GLY A 97 2.24 -23.01 -12.12
CA GLY A 97 3.53 -23.45 -12.65
C GLY A 97 4.26 -22.37 -13.48
N ILE A 98 4.00 -21.08 -13.27
CA ILE A 98 4.59 -19.95 -14.00
C ILE A 98 6.11 -19.99 -13.90
N ILE A 99 6.69 -20.39 -12.76
CA ILE A 99 8.16 -20.48 -12.66
C ILE A 99 8.67 -21.60 -13.55
N SER A 100 8.09 -22.81 -13.50
CA SER A 100 8.49 -23.92 -14.35
C SER A 100 8.25 -23.62 -15.84
N GLU A 101 7.07 -23.10 -16.20
CA GLU A 101 6.68 -22.78 -17.57
C GLU A 101 7.51 -21.62 -18.14
N ALA A 102 7.74 -20.55 -17.38
CA ALA A 102 8.57 -19.44 -17.82
C ALA A 102 10.05 -19.85 -17.97
N VAL A 103 10.58 -20.64 -17.03
CA VAL A 103 11.94 -21.20 -17.12
C VAL A 103 12.07 -22.11 -18.34
N GLU A 104 11.06 -22.93 -18.64
CA GLU A 104 11.05 -23.83 -19.78
C GLU A 104 10.93 -23.09 -21.11
N GLN A 105 10.13 -22.01 -21.17
CA GLN A 105 10.08 -21.13 -22.34
C GLN A 105 11.40 -20.39 -22.60
N VAL A 106 12.10 -19.94 -21.55
CA VAL A 106 13.43 -19.30 -21.68
C VAL A 106 14.47 -20.31 -22.17
N LYS A 107 14.49 -21.54 -21.64
CA LYS A 107 15.37 -22.63 -22.12
C LYS A 107 15.13 -22.94 -23.60
N LYS A 108 13.86 -23.04 -24.04
CA LYS A 108 13.51 -23.25 -25.45
C LYS A 108 14.01 -22.13 -26.37
N ARG A 109 13.94 -20.86 -25.93
CA ARG A 109 14.46 -19.71 -26.69
C ARG A 109 15.98 -19.74 -26.81
N ARG A 110 16.70 -20.09 -25.74
CA ARG A 110 18.18 -20.16 -25.72
C ARG A 110 18.73 -21.25 -26.64
N ASN A 111 18.12 -22.44 -26.63
CA ASN A 111 18.54 -23.55 -27.50
C ASN A 111 18.29 -23.26 -28.99
N LYS A 112 17.28 -22.43 -29.31
CA LYS A 112 16.98 -22.02 -30.70
C LYS A 112 17.99 -20.99 -31.23
N SER A 113 18.51 -20.11 -30.37
CA SER A 113 19.58 -19.17 -30.76
C SER A 113 20.93 -19.87 -30.94
N GLU A 114 21.28 -20.82 -30.07
CA GLU A 114 22.55 -21.57 -30.17
C GLU A 114 22.61 -22.41 -31.47
N ASN A 115 21.51 -23.08 -31.84
CA ASN A 115 21.44 -23.88 -33.07
C ASN A 115 21.43 -23.05 -34.37
N ASN A 116 21.15 -21.75 -34.31
CA ASN A 116 21.17 -20.85 -35.47
C ASN A 116 22.54 -20.19 -35.69
N ILE A 117 23.45 -20.27 -34.72
CA ILE A 117 24.82 -19.72 -34.82
C ILE A 117 25.81 -20.79 -35.34
N SER A 118 25.46 -22.07 -35.24
CA SER A 118 26.28 -23.22 -35.70
C SER A 118 25.98 -23.71 -37.12
N LYS A 119 25.25 -22.93 -37.93
CA LYS A 119 25.06 -23.13 -39.37
C LYS A 119 25.61 -21.95 -40.14
#